data_AF-A0A1D7XQP2-F1
#
_entry.id   AF-A0A1D7XQP2-F1
#
_cell.length_a   1.000
_cell.length_b   1.000
_cell.length_c   1.000
_cell.angle_alpha   90.00
_cell.angle_beta   90.00
_cell.angle_gamma   90.00
#
_symmetry.space_group_name_H-M   'P 1'
#
loop_
_entity.id
_entity.type
_entity.pdbx_description
1 polymer ?
#
loop_
_entity_poly.entity_id
_entity_poly.type
_entity_poly.pdbx_seq_one_letter_code
_entity_poly.pdbx_strand_id
1 'polypeptide(L)'
;MNKDQKNLMRNINNRLRKNWRILEQLNPHQKTKKTRAQLIALGFDFNYFTSIYTTKTGNTYYFVYDQGYLPLENDFFALVKRD
;
A
#
# COMPACT_ATOMS: atom_id res chain seq x y z
N MET A 1 28.74 -10.32 -9.05
CA MET A 1 27.79 -10.91 -8.08
C MET A 1 26.92 -9.88 -7.34
N ASN A 2 27.41 -8.67 -7.00
CA ASN A 2 26.62 -7.66 -6.26
C ASN A 2 25.67 -6.77 -7.09
N LYS A 3 25.69 -6.84 -8.43
CA LYS A 3 24.92 -5.91 -9.28
C LYS A 3 23.43 -6.26 -9.28
N ASP A 4 23.10 -7.55 -9.35
CA ASP A 4 21.72 -8.02 -9.47
C ASP A 4 20.94 -7.84 -8.16
N GLN A 5 21.60 -8.07 -7.02
CA GLN A 5 21.02 -7.78 -5.71
C GLN A 5 20.74 -6.29 -5.50
N LYS A 6 21.68 -5.41 -5.89
CA LYS A 6 21.47 -3.96 -5.84
C LYS A 6 20.32 -3.51 -6.75
N ASN A 7 20.23 -4.09 -7.95
CA ASN A 7 19.13 -3.81 -8.88
C ASN A 7 17.77 -4.27 -8.31
N LEU A 8 17.72 -5.45 -7.69
CA LEU A 8 16.51 -5.96 -7.05
C LEU A 8 16.04 -5.02 -5.92
N MET A 9 16.93 -4.63 -5.01
CA MET A 9 16.59 -3.71 -3.92
C MET A 9 16.08 -2.36 -4.47
N ARG A 10 16.73 -1.82 -5.51
CA ARG A 10 16.29 -0.59 -6.17
C ARG A 10 14.89 -0.74 -6.77
N ASN A 11 14.60 -1.86 -7.42
CA ASN A 11 13.30 -2.13 -8.03
C ASN A 11 12.18 -2.29 -6.98
N ILE A 12 12.46 -2.98 -5.87
CA ILE A 12 11.53 -3.09 -4.73
C ILE A 12 11.22 -1.70 -4.19
N ASN A 13 12.25 -0.88 -3.93
CA ASN A 13 12.08 0.48 -3.43
C ASN A 13 11.30 1.38 -4.40
N ASN A 14 11.51 1.24 -5.71
CA ASN A 14 10.72 1.97 -6.72
C ASN A 14 9.23 1.59 -6.67
N ARG A 15 8.91 0.30 -6.50
CA ARG A 15 7.52 -0.17 -6.38
C ARG A 15 6.87 0.29 -5.08
N LEU A 16 7.58 0.19 -3.95
CA LEU A 16 7.13 0.72 -2.66
C LEU A 16 6.86 2.23 -2.76
N ARG A 17 7.77 3.01 -3.36
CA ARG A 17 7.58 4.45 -3.56
C ARG A 17 6.37 4.75 -4.44
N LYS A 18 6.14 3.98 -5.51
CA LYS A 18 4.96 4.14 -6.37
C LYS A 18 3.68 3.87 -5.58
N ASN A 19 3.61 2.77 -4.84
CA ASN A 19 2.47 2.43 -4.00
C ASN A 19 2.18 3.53 -2.97
N TRP A 20 3.23 4.03 -2.30
CA TRP A 20 3.11 5.11 -1.32
C TRP A 20 2.47 6.37 -1.92
N ARG A 21 2.93 6.81 -3.10
CA ARG A 21 2.39 7.99 -3.80
C ARG A 21 0.92 7.80 -4.19
N ILE A 22 0.55 6.59 -4.62
CA ILE A 22 -0.86 6.27 -4.97
C ILE A 22 -1.75 6.36 -3.73
N LEU A 23 -1.31 5.82 -2.59
CA LEU A 23 -2.06 5.90 -1.34
C LEU A 23 -2.21 7.36 -0.89
N GLU A 24 -1.12 8.14 -0.90
CA GLU A 24 -1.15 9.56 -0.56
C GLU A 24 -2.10 10.36 -1.46
N GLN A 25 -2.02 10.16 -2.78
CA GLN A 25 -2.89 10.83 -3.76
C GLN A 25 -4.37 10.49 -3.56
N LEU A 26 -4.67 9.23 -3.27
CA LEU A 26 -6.05 8.77 -3.09
C LEU A 26 -6.60 9.06 -1.69
N ASN A 27 -5.75 9.43 -0.73
CA ASN A 27 -6.08 9.62 0.67
C ASN A 27 -5.75 11.06 1.19
N PRO A 28 -6.25 12.13 0.53
CA PRO A 28 -5.89 13.51 0.89
C PRO A 28 -6.34 13.94 2.29
N HIS A 29 -7.35 13.25 2.86
CA HIS A 29 -7.90 13.54 4.19
C HIS A 29 -7.52 12.48 5.22
N GLN A 30 -6.41 11.76 5.01
CA GLN A 30 -5.85 10.74 5.90
C GLN A 30 -6.71 9.48 6.11
N LYS A 31 -8.01 9.51 5.78
CA LYS A 31 -8.88 8.34 5.73
C LYS A 31 -9.87 8.43 4.58
N THR A 32 -9.86 7.45 3.68
CA THR A 32 -10.79 7.38 2.53
C THR A 32 -11.16 5.94 2.20
N LYS A 33 -12.21 5.75 1.39
CA LYS A 33 -12.61 4.46 0.83
C LYS A 33 -12.42 4.48 -0.69
N LYS A 34 -11.75 3.47 -1.25
CA LYS A 34 -11.48 3.33 -2.68
C LYS A 34 -11.70 1.89 -3.14
N THR A 35 -11.99 1.69 -4.41
CA THR A 35 -12.14 0.33 -4.97
C THR A 35 -10.79 -0.26 -5.32
N ARG A 36 -10.68 -1.58 -5.29
CA ARG A 36 -9.51 -2.34 -5.80
C ARG A 36 -9.14 -1.90 -7.21
N ALA A 37 -10.15 -1.74 -8.08
CA ALA A 37 -9.97 -1.32 -9.46
C ALA A 37 -9.28 0.05 -9.58
N GLN A 38 -9.63 1.02 -8.73
CA GLN A 38 -8.98 2.35 -8.74
C GLN A 38 -7.48 2.26 -8.40
N LEU A 39 -7.10 1.44 -7.43
CA LEU A 39 -5.70 1.24 -7.08
C LEU A 39 -4.94 0.56 -8.23
N ILE A 40 -5.53 -0.47 -8.83
CA ILE A 40 -4.94 -1.20 -9.97
C ILE A 40 -4.79 -0.30 -11.19
N ALA A 41 -5.76 0.57 -11.47
CA ALA A 41 -5.70 1.49 -12.60
C ALA A 41 -4.53 2.49 -12.49
N LEU A 42 -4.14 2.86 -11.26
CA LEU A 42 -2.94 3.67 -11.01
C LEU A 42 -1.64 2.82 -10.95
N GLY A 43 -1.77 1.51 -11.10
CA GLY A 43 -0.70 0.53 -11.08
C GLY A 43 -0.12 0.30 -9.69
N PHE A 44 -0.99 0.29 -8.68
CA PHE A 44 -0.67 -0.17 -7.32
C PHE A 44 -0.45 -1.69 -7.32
N ASP A 45 0.57 -2.13 -6.60
CA ASP A 45 0.94 -3.55 -6.49
C ASP A 45 0.81 -4.03 -5.05
N PHE A 46 -0.25 -4.78 -4.75
CA PHE A 46 -0.58 -5.26 -3.41
C PHE A 46 0.46 -6.21 -2.79
N ASN A 47 1.45 -6.67 -3.55
CA ASN A 47 2.54 -7.50 -3.04
C ASN A 47 3.65 -6.68 -2.35
N TYR A 48 3.64 -5.36 -2.50
CA TYR A 48 4.69 -4.48 -1.99
C TYR A 48 4.17 -3.63 -0.82
N PHE A 49 4.45 -4.11 0.38
CA PHE A 49 4.20 -3.43 1.66
C PHE A 49 5.40 -3.63 2.59
N THR A 50 5.56 -2.73 3.56
CA THR A 50 6.64 -2.72 4.54
C THR A 50 6.25 -3.37 5.86
N SER A 51 4.96 -3.35 6.23
CA SER A 51 4.49 -3.96 7.48
C SER A 51 3.02 -4.35 7.42
N ILE A 52 2.65 -5.28 8.30
CA ILE A 52 1.28 -5.75 8.50
C ILE A 52 0.88 -5.45 9.95
N TYR A 53 -0.37 -5.04 10.16
CA TYR A 53 -0.94 -4.89 11.48
C TYR A 53 -2.34 -5.51 11.53
N THR A 54 -2.55 -6.49 12.40
CA THR A 54 -3.84 -7.14 12.58
C THR A 54 -4.48 -6.66 13.88
N THR A 55 -5.72 -6.17 13.82
CA THR A 55 -6.47 -5.76 15.01
C THR A 55 -6.97 -6.98 15.77
N LYS A 56 -7.35 -6.77 17.04
CA LYS A 56 -8.00 -7.80 17.86
C LYS A 56 -9.30 -8.34 17.26
N THR A 57 -9.96 -7.55 16.41
CA THR A 57 -11.19 -7.91 15.70
C THR A 57 -10.94 -8.67 14.39
N GLY A 58 -9.67 -8.98 14.06
CA GLY A 58 -9.29 -9.74 12.86
C GLY A 58 -9.06 -8.91 11.60
N ASN A 59 -9.12 -7.57 11.67
CA ASN A 59 -8.89 -6.72 10.50
C ASN A 59 -7.39 -6.56 10.24
N THR A 60 -6.94 -6.88 9.03
CA THR A 60 -5.52 -6.81 8.64
C THR A 60 -5.24 -5.59 7.78
N TYR A 61 -4.37 -4.71 8.30
CA TYR A 61 -3.85 -3.55 7.62
C TYR A 61 -2.51 -3.86 7.00
N TYR A 62 -2.31 -3.39 5.77
CA TYR A 62 -1.05 -3.47 5.04
C TYR A 62 -0.51 -2.06 4.85
N PHE A 63 0.73 -1.84 5.28
CA PHE A 63 1.34 -0.52 5.27
C PHE A 63 2.49 -0.46 4.28
N VAL A 64 2.57 0.66 3.57
CA VAL A 64 3.73 1.14 2.83
C VAL A 64 4.20 2.38 3.58
N TYR A 65 5.23 2.24 4.42
CA TYR A 65 5.66 3.27 5.37
C TYR A 65 4.51 3.73 6.28
N ASP A 66 4.17 5.02 6.26
CA ASP A 66 3.09 5.66 7.01
C ASP A 66 1.71 5.54 6.34
N GLN A 67 1.65 5.19 5.05
CA GLN A 67 0.40 4.97 4.33
C GLN A 67 -0.03 3.51 4.43
N GLY A 68 -1.33 3.25 4.58
CA GLY A 68 -1.85 1.89 4.69
C GLY A 68 -3.19 1.68 4.00
N TYR A 69 -3.50 0.41 3.78
CA TYR A 69 -4.78 -0.04 3.25
C TYR A 69 -5.29 -1.26 4.03
N LEU A 70 -6.61 -1.32 4.17
CA LEU A 70 -7.35 -2.42 4.80
C LEU A 70 -8.39 -2.92 3.77
N PRO A 71 -8.38 -4.20 3.38
CA PRO A 71 -9.45 -4.78 2.58
C PRO A 71 -10.79 -4.69 3.32
N LEU A 72 -11.83 -4.32 2.58
CA LEU A 72 -13.22 -4.30 3.00
C LEU A 72 -14.03 -5.24 2.09
N GLU A 73 -15.32 -5.38 2.38
CA GLU A 73 -16.26 -6.09 1.53
C GLU A 73 -16.41 -5.44 0.14
N ASN A 74 -16.88 -6.22 -0.84
CA ASN A 74 -17.19 -5.79 -2.21
C ASN A 74 -16.00 -5.13 -2.94
N ASP A 75 -14.79 -5.67 -2.78
CA ASP A 75 -13.56 -5.18 -3.42
C ASP A 75 -13.23 -3.71 -3.09
N PHE A 76 -13.61 -3.23 -1.91
CA PHE A 76 -13.18 -1.93 -1.41
C PHE A 76 -11.97 -2.05 -0.49
N PHE A 77 -11.26 -0.94 -0.38
CA PHE A 77 -10.18 -0.73 0.58
C PHE A 77 -10.44 0.56 1.37
N ALA A 78 -10.24 0.51 2.68
CA ALA A 78 -10.04 1.70 3.48
C ALA A 78 -8.57 2.09 3.41
N LEU A 79 -8.29 3.33 2.99
CA LEU A 79 -6.95 3.91 3.02
C LEU A 79 -6.80 4.70 4.32
N VAL A 80 -5.65 4.57 4.96
CA VAL A 80 -5.32 5.23 6.23
C VAL A 80 -3.89 5.78 6.19
N LYS A 81 -3.63 6.82 6.98
CA LYS A 81 -2.27 7.32 7.24
C LYS A 81 -1.98 7.19 8.75
N ARG A 82 -0.76 6.78 9.10
CA ARG A 82 -0.21 6.85 10.46
C ARG A 82 0.56 8.16 10.60
N ASP A 83 0.48 8.78 11.78
CA ASP A 83 1.34 9.89 12.17
C ASP A 83 2.75 9.41 12.54
#